data_AF-A0A523G9C1-F1
#
_entry.id   AF-A0A523G9C1-F1
#
_cell.length_a   1.000
_cell.length_b   1.000
_cell.length_c   1.000
_cell.angle_alpha   90.00
_cell.angle_beta   90.00
_cell.angle_gamma   90.00
#
_symmetry.space_group_name_H-M   'P 1'
#
loop_
_entity.id
_entity.type
_entity.pdbx_description
1 polymer ?
#
loop_
_entity_poly.entity_id
_entity_poly.type
_entity_poly.pdbx_seq_one_letter_code
_entity_poly.pdbx_strand_id
1 'polypeptide(L)'
;MKNILVFLLIIAFGFVGIGCDSDSDDDPSIAELLEGDWVLTDVTDDAGDQFAVFIAGFNSIEMLFTESGSFTIDVDAVDSENDQTISGSFSVSESTSKLTLTATVPPFGPIQLTFTYAFFSGDDQVTLTADSLTSTL
;
A
#
# COMPACT_ATOMS: atom_id res chain seq x y z
N MET A 1 23.46 0.35 -0.69
CA MET A 1 22.11 0.86 -0.36
C MET A 1 21.12 -0.28 -0.50
N LYS A 2 21.14 -1.27 0.41
CA LYS A 2 20.49 -2.58 0.23
C LYS A 2 19.35 -2.86 1.23
N ASN A 3 19.01 -1.85 2.03
CA ASN A 3 18.14 -2.00 3.21
C ASN A 3 16.98 -0.99 3.24
N ILE A 4 16.78 -0.18 2.18
CA ILE A 4 15.70 0.81 2.13
C ILE A 4 14.33 0.14 2.12
N LEU A 5 14.19 -1.00 1.44
CA LEU A 5 12.95 -1.77 1.42
C LEU A 5 12.50 -2.23 2.82
N VAL A 6 13.46 -2.54 3.69
CA VAL A 6 13.17 -3.00 5.07
C VAL A 6 12.80 -1.83 5.99
N PHE A 7 13.28 -0.62 5.70
CA PHE A 7 13.01 0.57 6.52
C PHE A 7 11.64 1.19 6.29
N LEU A 8 11.04 0.98 5.12
CA LEU A 8 9.66 1.39 4.84
C LEU A 8 8.61 0.54 5.58
N LEU A 9 9.00 -0.59 6.19
CA LEU A 9 8.07 -1.68 6.47
C LEU A 9 7.39 -1.68 7.86
N ILE A 10 7.56 -0.64 8.68
CA ILE A 10 6.97 -0.52 10.05
C ILE A 10 6.23 0.81 10.21
N ILE A 11 5.45 1.21 9.21
CA ILE A 11 4.87 2.55 9.19
C ILE A 11 3.43 2.53 8.65
N ALA A 12 2.57 3.38 9.19
CA ALA A 12 1.22 3.58 8.68
C ALA A 12 1.28 4.47 7.43
N PHE A 13 0.59 4.05 6.36
CA PHE A 13 0.61 4.72 5.06
C PHE A 13 -0.74 5.38 4.76
N GLY A 14 -0.73 6.61 4.27
CA GLY A 14 -1.92 7.28 3.71
C GLY A 14 -1.84 7.37 2.20
N PHE A 15 -2.78 6.75 1.48
CA PHE A 15 -2.89 6.80 0.04
C PHE A 15 -4.09 7.64 -0.41
N VAL A 16 -3.96 8.35 -1.53
CA VAL A 16 -5.06 9.09 -2.17
C VAL A 16 -5.29 8.51 -3.58
N GLY A 17 -6.55 8.22 -3.91
CA GLY A 17 -7.00 7.64 -5.18
C GLY A 17 -7.83 8.65 -5.99
N ILE A 18 -8.07 8.31 -7.26
CA ILE A 18 -8.99 9.04 -8.14
C ILE A 18 -10.15 8.09 -8.43
N GLY A 19 -11.19 8.12 -7.61
CA GLY A 19 -12.37 7.27 -7.78
C GLY A 19 -13.18 7.66 -9.02
N CYS A 20 -13.43 6.69 -9.91
CA CYS A 20 -14.37 6.86 -11.02
C CYS A 20 -15.80 6.64 -10.51
N ASP A 21 -16.52 7.75 -10.29
CA ASP A 21 -17.96 7.81 -10.01
C ASP A 21 -18.76 7.00 -11.06
N SER A 22 -19.37 5.89 -10.64
CA SER A 22 -20.27 5.09 -11.49
C SER A 22 -21.54 4.68 -10.75
N ASP A 23 -22.52 5.59 -10.79
CA ASP A 23 -23.99 5.41 -10.73
C ASP A 23 -24.50 3.96 -10.57
N SER A 24 -24.39 3.38 -9.38
CA SER A 24 -25.11 2.16 -8.99
C SER A 24 -25.52 2.24 -7.52
N ASP A 25 -26.79 1.96 -7.23
CA ASP A 25 -27.43 2.07 -5.90
C ASP A 25 -26.94 1.00 -4.88
N ASP A 26 -25.89 0.25 -5.20
CA ASP A 26 -25.26 -0.73 -4.31
C ASP A 26 -23.96 -0.10 -3.76
N ASP A 27 -23.85 0.02 -2.43
CA ASP A 27 -22.60 0.48 -1.80
C ASP A 27 -21.46 -0.46 -2.26
N PRO A 28 -20.38 0.08 -2.87
CA PRO A 28 -19.29 -0.75 -3.38
C PRO A 28 -18.63 -1.52 -2.24
N SER A 29 -18.22 -2.75 -2.53
CA SER A 29 -17.39 -3.53 -1.62
C SER A 29 -16.06 -2.84 -1.38
N ILE A 30 -15.38 -3.18 -0.28
CA ILE A 30 -14.07 -2.58 -0.01
C ILE A 30 -13.03 -3.03 -1.04
N ALA A 31 -13.18 -4.23 -1.59
CA ALA A 31 -12.32 -4.71 -2.66
C ALA A 31 -12.45 -3.80 -3.90
N GLU A 32 -13.68 -3.45 -4.29
CA GLU A 32 -13.96 -2.53 -5.40
C GLU A 32 -13.46 -1.11 -5.10
N LEU A 33 -13.60 -0.62 -3.86
CA LEU A 33 -13.08 0.69 -3.46
C LEU A 33 -11.54 0.76 -3.48
N LEU A 34 -10.83 -0.36 -3.28
CA LEU A 34 -9.37 -0.40 -3.38
C LEU A 34 -8.87 -0.41 -4.82
N GLU A 35 -9.68 -0.80 -5.79
CA GLU A 35 -9.26 -0.93 -7.18
C GLU A 35 -8.86 0.43 -7.78
N GLY A 36 -7.76 0.42 -8.54
CA GLY A 36 -7.23 1.62 -9.19
C GLY A 36 -5.83 2.01 -8.69
N ASP A 37 -5.43 3.21 -9.10
CA ASP A 37 -4.12 3.80 -8.85
C ASP A 37 -4.15 4.66 -7.59
N TRP A 38 -3.16 4.42 -6.72
CA TRP A 38 -3.01 5.06 -5.43
C TRP A 38 -1.61 5.65 -5.32
N VAL A 39 -1.53 6.92 -4.94
CA VAL A 39 -0.25 7.57 -4.64
C VAL A 39 -0.04 7.60 -3.14
N LEU A 40 1.13 7.19 -2.68
CA LEU A 40 1.50 7.33 -1.29
C LEU A 40 1.74 8.80 -0.96
N THR A 41 0.96 9.33 -0.02
CA THR A 41 1.01 10.76 0.34
C THR A 41 1.71 11.00 1.67
N ASP A 42 1.60 10.07 2.60
CA ASP A 42 2.18 10.23 3.93
C ASP A 42 2.49 8.90 4.61
N VAL A 43 3.46 8.95 5.52
CA VAL A 43 3.99 7.80 6.24
C VAL A 43 4.27 8.22 7.68
N THR A 44 3.49 7.70 8.62
CA THR A 44 3.55 8.08 10.05
C THR A 44 3.72 6.89 10.98
N ASP A 45 4.40 7.11 12.10
CA ASP A 45 4.53 6.08 13.13
C ASP A 45 3.19 5.69 13.76
N ASP A 46 3.18 4.66 14.61
CA ASP A 46 1.96 4.16 15.26
C ASP A 46 1.24 5.23 16.12
N ALA A 47 1.97 6.26 16.57
CA ALA A 47 1.42 7.39 17.30
C ALA A 47 0.82 8.47 16.37
N GLY A 48 1.10 8.41 15.07
CA GLY A 48 0.69 9.38 14.08
C GLY A 48 1.34 10.76 14.25
N ASP A 49 2.39 10.86 15.06
CA ASP A 49 3.03 12.13 15.44
C ASP A 49 4.45 12.29 14.89
N GLN A 50 5.04 11.19 14.39
CA GLN A 50 6.29 11.23 13.64
C GLN A 50 6.03 10.90 12.18
N PHE A 51 6.40 11.83 11.32
CA PHE A 51 6.31 11.68 9.87
C PHE A 51 7.67 11.20 9.34
N ALA A 52 7.65 10.14 8.53
CA ALA A 52 8.81 9.76 7.76
C ALA A 52 9.00 10.80 6.64
N VAL A 53 10.00 11.66 6.81
CA VAL A 53 10.45 12.50 5.71
C VAL A 53 11.18 11.59 4.75
N PHE A 54 10.63 11.41 3.56
CA PHE A 54 11.33 10.81 2.45
C PHE A 54 12.44 11.76 2.01
N ILE A 55 13.61 11.63 2.64
CA ILE A 55 14.77 12.48 2.35
C ILE A 55 15.25 12.13 0.94
N ALA A 56 14.75 12.85 -0.06
CA ALA A 56 15.26 12.99 -1.43
C ALA A 56 15.60 11.67 -2.18
N GLY A 57 15.05 10.53 -1.76
CA GLY A 57 15.40 9.22 -2.32
C GLY A 57 14.50 8.78 -3.48
N PHE A 58 13.31 9.35 -3.57
CA PHE A 58 12.27 8.95 -4.53
C PHE A 58 11.37 10.12 -4.91
N ASN A 59 10.85 10.04 -6.13
CA ASN A 59 9.90 10.98 -6.73
C ASN A 59 8.47 10.61 -6.37
N SER A 60 8.10 9.33 -6.45
CA SER A 60 6.78 8.81 -6.10
C SER A 60 6.84 7.36 -5.61
N ILE A 61 5.80 6.96 -4.87
CA ILE A 61 5.47 5.56 -4.63
C ILE A 61 4.00 5.40 -5.05
N GLU A 62 3.79 4.60 -6.07
CA GLU A 62 2.48 4.36 -6.68
C GLU A 62 2.08 2.91 -6.46
N MET A 63 0.80 2.68 -6.20
CA MET A 63 0.25 1.36 -5.98
C MET A 63 -0.99 1.17 -6.85
N LEU A 64 -1.00 0.09 -7.64
CA LEU A 64 -2.13 -0.30 -8.46
C LEU A 64 -2.75 -1.56 -7.87
N PHE A 65 -4.03 -1.51 -7.51
CA PHE A 65 -4.85 -2.69 -7.24
C PHE A 65 -5.74 -3.01 -8.43
N THR A 66 -5.86 -4.29 -8.76
CA THR A 66 -6.67 -4.76 -9.89
C THR A 66 -7.83 -5.63 -9.43
N GLU A 67 -8.92 -5.62 -10.20
CA GLU A 67 -10.09 -6.51 -10.06
C GLU A 67 -9.72 -8.01 -9.94
N SER A 68 -8.56 -8.39 -10.47
CA SER A 68 -8.07 -9.77 -10.42
C SER A 68 -7.53 -10.22 -9.06
N GLY A 69 -7.50 -9.35 -8.05
CA GLY A 69 -6.87 -9.62 -6.76
C GLY A 69 -5.34 -9.51 -6.80
N SER A 70 -4.80 -8.81 -7.80
CA SER A 70 -3.35 -8.55 -7.94
C SER A 70 -3.03 -7.10 -7.62
N PHE A 71 -1.85 -6.84 -7.08
CA PHE A 71 -1.33 -5.49 -6.85
C PHE A 71 0.07 -5.31 -7.44
N THR A 72 0.43 -4.07 -7.73
CA THR A 72 1.80 -3.64 -8.02
C THR A 72 2.12 -2.38 -7.22
N ILE A 73 3.33 -2.32 -6.66
CA ILE A 73 3.92 -1.12 -6.05
C ILE A 73 5.09 -0.72 -6.95
N ASP A 74 5.06 0.50 -7.46
CA ASP A 74 6.16 1.10 -8.18
C ASP A 74 6.79 2.20 -7.33
N VAL A 75 8.10 2.11 -7.15
CA VAL A 75 8.90 3.06 -6.40
C VAL A 75 9.81 3.77 -7.41
N ASP A 76 9.43 4.99 -7.77
CA ASP A 76 10.21 5.88 -8.64
C ASP A 76 11.29 6.55 -7.80
N ALA A 77 12.53 6.08 -7.93
CA ALA A 77 13.67 6.67 -7.24
C ALA A 77 14.14 7.94 -7.94
N VAL A 78 14.68 8.91 -7.19
CA VAL A 78 15.29 10.11 -7.79
C VAL A 78 16.45 9.72 -8.73
N ASP A 79 17.15 8.63 -8.39
CA ASP A 79 18.12 7.96 -9.24
C ASP A 79 17.49 6.66 -9.77
N SER A 80 17.05 6.69 -11.03
CA SER A 80 16.25 5.64 -11.65
C SER A 80 16.95 4.29 -11.78
N GLU A 81 18.27 4.22 -11.58
CA GLU A 81 18.97 2.94 -11.42
C GLU A 81 18.51 2.15 -10.18
N ASN A 82 17.81 2.82 -9.25
CA ASN A 82 17.30 2.23 -8.03
C ASN A 82 15.78 2.03 -8.05
N ASP A 83 15.08 2.28 -9.16
CA ASP A 83 13.65 2.04 -9.28
C ASP A 83 13.32 0.60 -8.90
N GLN A 84 12.24 0.42 -8.14
CA GLN A 84 11.80 -0.89 -7.69
C GLN A 84 10.33 -1.10 -8.03
N THR A 85 10.02 -2.25 -8.59
CA THR A 85 8.64 -2.70 -8.76
C THR A 85 8.42 -3.98 -7.96
N ILE A 86 7.39 -4.00 -7.13
CA ILE A 86 6.97 -5.16 -6.35
C ILE A 86 5.56 -5.53 -6.78
N SER A 87 5.35 -6.77 -7.22
CA SER A 87 4.01 -7.25 -7.57
C SER A 87 3.64 -8.47 -6.75
N GLY A 88 2.34 -8.67 -6.57
CA GLY A 88 1.81 -9.76 -5.76
C GLY A 88 0.30 -9.88 -5.85
N SER A 89 -0.27 -10.66 -4.94
CA SER A 89 -1.71 -10.79 -4.76
C SER A 89 -2.14 -10.09 -3.48
N PHE A 90 -3.37 -9.58 -3.46
CA PHE A 90 -3.99 -9.05 -2.27
C PHE A 90 -5.28 -9.79 -1.92
N SER A 91 -5.67 -9.71 -0.66
CA SER A 91 -6.98 -10.16 -0.19
C SER A 91 -7.53 -9.22 0.88
N VAL A 92 -8.84 -8.99 0.86
CA VAL A 92 -9.54 -8.11 1.78
C VAL A 92 -10.46 -8.93 2.69
N SER A 93 -10.46 -8.61 3.98
CA SER A 93 -11.42 -9.12 4.95
C SER A 93 -12.21 -7.97 5.54
N GLU A 94 -13.43 -7.78 5.03
CA GLU A 94 -14.29 -6.66 5.44
C GLU A 94 -14.76 -6.75 6.89
N SER A 95 -15.01 -7.97 7.36
CA SER A 95 -15.45 -8.22 8.74
C SER A 95 -14.40 -7.86 9.79
N THR A 96 -13.13 -7.76 9.40
CA THR A 96 -12.02 -7.45 10.30
C THR A 96 -11.23 -6.20 9.89
N SER A 97 -11.68 -5.52 8.83
CA SER A 97 -11.02 -4.35 8.24
C SER A 97 -9.55 -4.62 7.91
N LYS A 98 -9.24 -5.80 7.35
CA LYS A 98 -7.86 -6.20 7.02
C LYS A 98 -7.61 -6.28 5.53
N LEU A 99 -6.49 -5.72 5.09
CA LEU A 99 -5.88 -5.91 3.79
C LEU A 99 -4.62 -6.76 3.97
N THR A 100 -4.47 -7.82 3.19
CA THR A 100 -3.26 -8.65 3.18
C THR A 100 -2.62 -8.58 1.82
N LEU A 101 -1.34 -8.20 1.76
CA LEU A 101 -0.50 -8.24 0.56
C LEU A 101 0.46 -9.42 0.64
N THR A 102 0.50 -10.23 -0.41
CA THR A 102 1.44 -11.35 -0.54
C THR A 102 2.29 -11.14 -1.78
N ALA A 103 3.60 -11.04 -1.61
CA ALA A 103 4.55 -10.85 -2.70
C ALA A 103 5.80 -11.70 -2.50
N THR A 104 6.60 -11.86 -3.55
CA THR A 104 7.94 -12.43 -3.46
C THR A 104 8.96 -11.34 -3.73
N VAL A 105 9.79 -11.02 -2.75
CA VAL A 105 10.80 -9.97 -2.85
C VAL A 105 12.18 -10.59 -2.82
N PRO A 106 12.96 -10.57 -3.90
CA PRO A 106 14.35 -11.00 -3.87
C PRO A 106 15.23 -10.06 -3.02
N PRO A 107 16.18 -10.57 -2.22
CA PRO A 107 16.50 -11.97 -1.97
C PRO A 107 15.71 -12.59 -0.80
N PHE A 108 14.73 -11.88 -0.23
CA PHE A 108 14.01 -12.22 1.00
C PHE A 108 12.99 -13.36 0.83
N GLY A 109 12.53 -13.64 -0.39
CA GLY A 109 11.54 -14.67 -0.67
C GLY A 109 10.10 -14.19 -0.44
N PRO A 110 9.15 -15.10 -0.16
CA PRO A 110 7.76 -14.73 0.09
C PRO A 110 7.61 -13.88 1.35
N ILE A 111 6.91 -12.76 1.22
CA ILE A 111 6.54 -11.87 2.32
C ILE A 111 5.02 -11.74 2.37
N GLN A 112 4.49 -11.65 3.59
CA GLN A 112 3.10 -11.32 3.84
C GLN A 112 3.03 -10.09 4.73
N LEU A 113 2.31 -9.08 4.25
CA LEU A 113 2.04 -7.83 4.95
C LEU A 113 0.56 -7.74 5.23
N THR A 114 0.19 -7.52 6.49
CA THR A 114 -1.21 -7.31 6.88
C THR A 114 -1.38 -5.90 7.42
N PHE A 115 -2.39 -5.22 6.90
CA PHE A 115 -2.76 -3.87 7.26
C PHE A 115 -4.19 -3.83 7.78
N THR A 116 -4.43 -3.01 8.79
CA THR A 116 -5.76 -2.47 9.05
C THR A 116 -6.01 -1.34 8.06
N TYR A 117 -7.12 -1.36 7.33
CA TYR A 117 -7.49 -0.25 6.45
C TYR A 117 -8.59 0.62 7.08
N ALA A 118 -8.58 1.91 6.75
CA ALA A 118 -9.65 2.84 7.04
C ALA A 118 -9.82 3.82 5.87
N PHE A 119 -11.01 3.83 5.26
CA PHE A 119 -11.39 4.81 4.25
C PHE A 119 -11.94 6.07 4.92
N PHE A 120 -11.54 7.24 4.41
CA PHE A 120 -12.13 8.51 4.83
C PHE A 120 -13.35 8.83 3.97
N SER A 121 -14.35 9.49 4.58
CA SER A 121 -15.62 9.82 3.90
C SER A 121 -15.36 10.64 2.63
N GLY A 122 -15.70 10.08 1.48
CA GLY A 122 -15.40 10.62 0.15
C GLY A 122 -14.55 9.71 -0.75
N ASP A 123 -14.23 8.49 -0.31
CA ASP A 123 -13.63 7.35 -1.03
C ASP A 123 -12.23 7.54 -1.65
N ASP A 124 -11.77 8.78 -1.77
CA ASP A 124 -10.49 9.10 -2.40
C ASP A 124 -9.29 8.95 -1.47
N GLN A 125 -9.45 8.54 -0.21
CA GLN A 125 -8.32 8.36 0.72
C GLN A 125 -8.46 7.12 1.59
N VAL A 126 -7.39 6.33 1.66
CA VAL A 126 -7.26 5.16 2.53
C VAL A 126 -6.01 5.28 3.42
N THR A 127 -6.18 5.04 4.72
CA THR A 127 -5.06 4.78 5.62
C THR A 127 -4.88 3.29 5.79
N LEU A 128 -3.64 2.82 5.63
CA LEU A 128 -3.20 1.46 5.90
C LEU A 128 -2.27 1.46 7.11
N THR A 129 -2.71 0.88 8.22
CA THR A 129 -1.91 0.71 9.44
C THR A 129 -1.34 -0.70 9.47
N ALA A 130 -0.01 -0.84 9.45
CA ALA A 130 0.64 -2.15 9.48
C ALA A 130 0.39 -2.87 10.83
N ASP A 131 -0.14 -4.09 10.80
CA ASP A 131 -0.40 -4.86 12.02
C ASP A 131 0.82 -5.67 12.50
N SER A 132 1.65 -6.11 11.55
CA SER A 132 2.94 -6.78 11.75
C SER A 132 3.47 -7.35 10.42
N LEU A 133 4.80 -7.47 10.30
CA LEU A 133 5.45 -8.23 9.23
C LEU A 133 5.56 -9.70 9.63
N THR A 134 5.04 -10.61 8.81
CA THR A 134 5.37 -12.03 8.92
C THR A 134 6.16 -12.47 7.68
N SER A 135 7.45 -12.73 7.87
CA SER A 135 8.29 -13.39 6.87
C SER A 135 8.36 -14.88 7.19
N THR A 136 7.98 -15.72 6.24
CA THR A 136 8.20 -17.17 6.33
C THR A 136 9.57 -17.46 5.73
N LEU A 137 10.62 -17.39 6.55
CA LEU A 137 11.98 -17.85 6.20
C LEU A 137 12.06 -19.38 6.16
#